data_AF-A0A2V7PSY8-F1
#
_entry.id   AF-A0A2V7PSY8-F1
#
_cell.length_a   1.000
_cell.length_b   1.000
_cell.length_c   1.000
_cell.angle_alpha   90.00
_cell.angle_beta   90.00
_cell.angle_gamma   90.00
#
_symmetry.space_group_name_H-M   'P 1'
#
loop_
_entity.id
_entity.type
_entity.pdbx_description
1 polymer ?
#
loop_
_entity_poly.entity_id
_entity_poly.type
_entity_poly.pdbx_seq_one_letter_code
_entity_poly.pdbx_strand_id
1 'polypeptide(L)'
;MARDAITHGQTVRADIEHVEVSRKFHGKELVFFCGIQGVKVRETLRPGDGHPLPAEVAVTGLTVDREGLYNLRNALISSNGRIEVTLDRESKVTPVGRLSSLATWLTG
;
A
#
# COMPACT_ATOMS: atom_id res chain seq x y z
N MET A 1 4.82 4.51 21.88
CA MET A 1 4.22 5.36 20.83
C MET A 1 4.65 4.76 19.51
N ALA A 2 3.71 4.20 18.73
CA ALA A 2 4.03 3.83 17.35
C ALA A 2 4.34 5.13 16.62
N ARG A 3 5.57 5.29 16.12
CA ARG A 3 5.88 6.39 15.21
C ARG A 3 5.08 6.13 13.95
N ASP A 4 4.19 7.04 13.58
CA ASP A 4 3.56 6.99 12.27
C ASP A 4 4.68 6.95 11.23
N ALA A 5 4.67 5.93 10.37
CA ALA A 5 5.71 5.76 9.35
C ALA A 5 5.72 6.92 8.34
N ILE A 6 4.63 7.67 8.27
CA ILE A 6 4.41 8.82 7.40
C ILE A 6 3.78 9.95 8.21
N THR A 7 4.23 11.19 8.01
CA THR A 7 3.72 12.39 8.68
C THR A 7 3.01 13.34 7.72
N HIS A 8 2.25 14.30 8.25
CA HIS A 8 1.61 15.34 7.43
C HIS A 8 2.65 16.11 6.60
N GLY A 9 2.26 16.52 5.40
CA GLY A 9 3.08 17.26 4.45
C GLY A 9 4.09 16.39 3.71
N GLN A 10 4.34 15.16 4.18
CA GLN A 10 5.37 14.28 3.64
C GLN A 10 5.00 13.73 2.27
N THR A 11 6.01 13.48 1.44
CA THR A 11 5.91 12.67 0.23
C THR A 11 7.02 11.64 0.22
N VAL A 12 6.66 10.36 0.05
CA VAL A 12 7.57 9.23 0.12
C VAL A 12 7.34 8.23 -1.00
N ARG A 13 8.37 7.44 -1.29
CA ARG A 13 8.22 6.11 -1.89
C ARG A 13 8.15 5.09 -0.78
N ALA A 14 7.14 4.24 -0.76
CA ALA A 14 6.96 3.25 0.30
C ALA A 14 6.44 1.91 -0.21
N ASP A 15 6.74 0.87 0.56
CA ASP A 15 6.06 -0.42 0.45
C ASP A 15 4.90 -0.49 1.44
N ILE A 16 3.78 -1.06 1.01
CA ILE A 16 2.62 -1.33 1.85
C ILE A 16 2.31 -2.82 1.72
N GLU A 17 2.26 -3.52 2.86
CA GLU A 17 2.04 -4.96 2.90
C GLU A 17 0.62 -5.29 3.35
N HIS A 18 0.04 -6.32 2.73
CA HIS A 18 -1.30 -6.84 3.03
C HIS A 18 -2.43 -5.81 2.85
N VAL A 19 -2.43 -5.13 1.70
CA VAL A 19 -3.56 -4.30 1.29
C VAL A 19 -4.69 -5.19 0.78
N GLU A 20 -5.87 -5.10 1.39
CA GLU A 20 -7.04 -5.84 0.94
C GLU A 20 -7.77 -5.08 -0.18
N VAL A 21 -8.06 -5.78 -1.27
CA VAL A 21 -8.80 -5.26 -2.42
C VAL A 21 -10.07 -6.07 -2.63
N SER A 22 -11.20 -5.36 -2.74
CA SER A 22 -12.54 -5.90 -2.93
C SER A 22 -13.22 -5.17 -4.08
N ARG A 23 -14.08 -5.85 -4.83
CA ARG A 23 -14.89 -5.29 -5.92
C ARG A 23 -16.38 -5.26 -5.59
N LYS A 24 -16.74 -5.51 -4.32
CA LYS A 24 -18.12 -5.66 -3.84
C LYS A 24 -19.01 -4.43 -4.04
N PHE A 25 -18.46 -3.26 -4.37
CA PHE A 25 -19.23 -2.04 -4.58
C PHE A 25 -19.20 -1.60 -6.05
N HIS A 26 -20.27 -1.92 -6.79
CA HIS A 26 -20.53 -1.44 -8.15
C HIS A 26 -19.38 -1.66 -9.17
N GLY A 27 -18.59 -2.72 -9.02
CA GLY A 27 -17.51 -3.07 -9.94
C GLY A 27 -16.28 -2.16 -9.84
N LYS A 28 -16.20 -1.27 -8.85
CA LYS A 28 -15.00 -0.47 -8.55
C LYS A 28 -14.15 -1.19 -7.50
N GLU A 29 -12.83 -1.15 -7.66
CA GLU A 29 -11.91 -1.66 -6.65
C GLU A 29 -11.93 -0.76 -5.42
N LEU A 30 -12.42 -1.31 -4.31
CA LEU A 30 -12.30 -0.76 -2.97
C LEU A 30 -11.04 -1.30 -2.33
N VAL A 31 -10.26 -0.40 -1.76
CA VAL A 31 -9.02 -0.71 -1.04
C VAL A 31 -9.25 -0.50 0.44
N PHE A 32 -9.04 -1.54 1.23
CA PHE A 32 -9.16 -1.50 2.69
C PHE A 32 -7.78 -1.44 3.34
N PHE A 33 -7.55 -0.38 4.12
CA PHE A 33 -6.28 -0.15 4.82
C PHE A 33 -6.31 -0.56 6.29
N CYS A 34 -7.48 -0.89 6.85
CA CYS A 34 -7.66 -1.25 8.25
C CYS A 34 -6.95 -2.54 8.69
N GLY A 35 -6.38 -3.31 7.75
CA GLY A 35 -5.64 -4.55 8.01
C GLY A 35 -4.20 -4.58 7.47
N ILE A 36 -3.62 -3.43 7.08
CA ILE A 36 -2.23 -3.43 6.57
C ILE A 36 -1.26 -3.86 7.67
N GLN A 37 -0.31 -4.71 7.31
CA GLN A 37 0.69 -5.21 8.27
C GLN A 37 1.83 -4.23 8.50
N GLY A 38 2.08 -3.34 7.54
CA GLY A 38 3.13 -2.35 7.67
C GLY A 38 3.27 -1.44 6.46
N VAL A 39 3.85 -0.27 6.72
CA VAL A 39 4.31 0.67 5.71
C VAL A 39 5.81 0.87 5.92
N LYS A 40 6.61 0.62 4.88
CA LYS A 40 8.06 0.81 4.91
C LYS A 40 8.45 1.91 3.93
N VAL A 41 8.85 3.06 4.46
CA VAL A 41 9.43 4.15 3.66
C VAL A 41 10.76 3.68 3.06
N ARG A 42 10.86 3.74 1.73
CA ARG A 42 12.08 3.50 0.96
C ARG A 42 12.89 4.77 0.78
N GLU A 43 12.18 5.86 0.47
CA GLU A 43 12.77 7.16 0.16
C GLU A 43 11.80 8.26 0.59
N THR A 44 12.34 9.35 1.16
CA THR A 44 11.58 10.57 1.42
C THR A 44 11.89 11.60 0.35
N LEU A 45 10.89 11.93 -0.48
CA LEU A 45 10.99 12.92 -1.55
C LEU A 45 10.71 14.34 -1.03
N ARG A 46 9.81 14.46 -0.05
CA ARG A 46 9.53 15.71 0.66
C ARG A 46 9.33 15.41 2.15
N PRO A 47 10.04 16.11 3.07
CA PRO A 47 9.83 15.93 4.49
C PRO A 47 8.43 16.40 4.89
N GLY A 48 7.92 15.83 5.98
CA GLY A 48 6.68 16.30 6.60
C GLY A 48 6.89 17.61 7.37
N ASP A 49 5.78 18.31 7.62
CA ASP A 49 5.73 19.56 8.36
C ASP A 49 5.26 19.38 9.83
N GLY A 50 4.91 18.15 10.21
CA GLY A 50 4.58 17.79 11.59
C GLY A 50 3.15 18.13 12.02
N HIS A 51 2.29 18.59 11.12
CA HIS A 51 0.87 18.75 11.40
C HIS A 51 0.15 17.40 11.57
N PRO A 52 -1.12 17.39 12.03
CA PRO A 52 -1.89 16.16 12.14
C PRO A 52 -2.07 15.46 10.79
N LEU A 53 -1.95 14.13 10.79
CA LEU A 53 -2.17 13.33 9.58
C LEU A 53 -3.64 13.46 9.13
N PRO A 54 -3.91 13.65 7.83
CA PRO A 54 -5.28 13.68 7.33
C PRO A 54 -5.94 12.30 7.48
N ALA A 55 -7.25 12.29 7.73
CA ALA A 55 -8.02 11.06 7.97
C ALA A 55 -8.49 10.38 6.68
N GLU A 56 -8.56 11.13 5.59
CA GLU A 56 -9.01 10.62 4.30
C GLU A 56 -7.87 9.92 3.56
N VAL A 57 -8.20 8.86 2.82
CA VAL A 57 -7.27 8.11 1.98
C VAL A 57 -7.87 7.95 0.59
N ALA A 58 -7.07 8.17 -0.44
CA ALA A 58 -7.41 7.89 -1.83
C ALA A 58 -6.32 7.05 -2.50
N VAL A 59 -6.74 6.13 -3.38
CA VAL A 59 -5.83 5.28 -4.15
C VAL A 59 -6.06 5.51 -5.64
N THR A 60 -4.97 5.72 -6.37
CA THR A 60 -5.01 5.98 -7.82
C THR A 60 -4.04 5.05 -8.54
N GLY A 61 -4.43 4.58 -9.73
CA GLY A 61 -3.58 3.73 -10.57
C GLY A 61 -3.49 2.26 -10.13
N LEU A 62 -4.27 1.86 -9.11
CA LEU A 62 -4.42 0.45 -8.77
C LEU A 62 -5.30 -0.24 -9.82
N THR A 63 -4.74 -1.26 -10.45
CA THR A 63 -5.45 -2.20 -11.30
C THR A 63 -5.09 -3.60 -10.84
N VAL A 64 -6.09 -4.41 -10.50
CA VAL A 64 -5.89 -5.82 -10.14
C VAL A 64 -6.90 -6.68 -10.89
N ASP A 65 -6.60 -7.95 -11.16
CA ASP A 65 -7.52 -8.82 -11.91
C ASP A 65 -8.61 -9.48 -11.03
N ARG A 66 -8.36 -9.56 -9.72
CA ARG A 66 -9.20 -10.29 -8.75
C ARG A 66 -9.20 -9.61 -7.39
N GLU A 67 -10.20 -9.92 -6.58
CA GLU A 67 -10.19 -9.59 -5.16
C GLU A 67 -9.12 -10.40 -4.41
N GLY A 68 -8.59 -9.83 -3.33
CA GLY A 68 -7.61 -10.50 -2.47
C GLY A 68 -6.66 -9.54 -1.75
N LEU A 69 -5.60 -10.11 -1.18
CA LEU A 69 -4.54 -9.37 -0.51
C LEU A 69 -3.39 -9.11 -1.47
N TYR A 70 -2.85 -7.89 -1.42
CA TYR A 70 -1.78 -7.43 -2.29
C TYR A 70 -0.68 -6.72 -1.50
N ASN A 71 0.55 -6.91 -1.93
CA ASN A 71 1.67 -6.07 -1.55
C ASN A 71 1.87 -5.00 -2.63
N LEU A 72 1.88 -3.74 -2.19
CA LEU A 72 2.22 -2.59 -3.02
C LEU A 72 3.68 -2.25 -2.78
N ARG A 73 4.49 -2.24 -3.83
CA ARG A 73 5.92 -1.92 -3.75
C ARG A 73 6.18 -0.61 -4.45
N ASN A 74 7.01 0.23 -3.83
CA ASN A 74 7.43 1.53 -4.37
C ASN A 74 6.29 2.49 -4.72
N ALA A 75 5.18 2.43 -3.98
CA ALA A 75 4.05 3.34 -4.14
C ALA A 75 4.47 4.78 -3.77
N LEU A 76 3.98 5.76 -4.53
CA LEU A 76 4.12 7.17 -4.18
C LEU A 76 3.02 7.53 -3.17
N ILE A 77 3.41 7.97 -1.98
CA ILE A 77 2.47 8.38 -0.93
C ILE A 77 2.69 9.85 -0.60
N SER A 78 1.64 10.66 -0.73
CA SER A 78 1.62 12.06 -0.29
C SER A 78 0.56 12.23 0.79
N SER A 79 0.87 12.98 1.85
CA SER A 79 -0.02 13.16 2.99
C SER A 79 -0.26 14.65 3.28
N ASN A 80 -0.84 15.38 2.33
CA ASN A 80 -1.14 16.81 2.48
C ASN A 80 -2.62 17.07 2.13
N GLY A 81 -3.43 17.42 3.13
CA GLY A 81 -4.90 17.51 3.02
C GLY A 81 -5.60 16.14 2.96
N ARG A 82 -5.06 15.18 2.23
CA ARG A 82 -5.47 13.77 2.16
C ARG A 82 -4.25 12.86 2.01
N ILE A 83 -4.35 11.60 2.44
CA ILE A 83 -3.37 10.57 2.10
C ILE A 83 -3.66 10.06 0.70
N GLU A 84 -2.76 10.29 -0.24
CA GLU A 84 -2.87 9.83 -1.62
C GLU A 84 -1.83 8.75 -1.87
N VAL A 85 -2.29 7.53 -2.17
CA VAL A 85 -1.45 6.40 -2.58
C VAL A 85 -1.56 6.27 -4.09
N THR A 86 -0.51 6.64 -4.80
CA THR A 86 -0.44 6.58 -6.26
C THR A 86 0.44 5.43 -6.71
N LEU A 87 -0.12 4.56 -7.54
CA LEU A 87 0.62 3.52 -8.24
C LEU A 87 0.90 3.98 -9.66
N ASP A 88 2.17 4.29 -9.91
CA ASP A 88 2.68 4.75 -11.20
C ASP A 88 3.55 3.67 -11.87
N ARG A 89 4.27 4.04 -12.92
CA ARG A 89 5.14 3.11 -13.68
C ARG A 89 6.31 2.55 -12.87
N GLU A 90 6.67 3.18 -11.76
CA GLU A 90 7.73 2.71 -10.86
C GLU A 90 7.18 1.79 -9.76
N SER A 91 5.86 1.71 -9.64
CA SER A 91 5.17 0.93 -8.63
C SER A 91 4.93 -0.51 -9.09
N LYS A 92 4.89 -1.46 -8.16
CA LYS A 92 4.56 -2.85 -8.46
C LYS A 92 3.51 -3.39 -7.50
N VAL A 93 2.49 -4.03 -8.06
CA VAL A 93 1.43 -4.72 -7.33
C VAL A 93 1.66 -6.21 -7.43
N THR A 94 1.71 -6.89 -6.28
CA THR A 94 1.89 -8.35 -6.25
C THR A 94 0.86 -8.98 -5.34
N PRO A 95 0.14 -10.03 -5.77
CA PRO A 95 -0.76 -10.74 -4.89
C PRO A 95 0.04 -11.37 -3.75
N VAL A 96 -0.49 -11.29 -2.53
CA VAL A 96 -0.03 -12.12 -1.42
C VAL A 96 -0.51 -13.53 -1.74
N GLY A 97 0.38 -14.38 -2.26
CA GLY A 97 0.06 -15.77 -2.48
C GLY A 97 -0.44 -16.38 -1.17
N ARG A 98 -1.54 -17.15 -1.19
CA ARG A 98 -1.71 -18.17 -0.15
C ARG A 98 -0.46 -19.02 -0.24
N LEU A 99 0.28 -19.17 0.85
CA LEU A 99 1.42 -20.08 0.95
C LEU A 99 1.17 -21.35 0.12
N SER A 100 1.84 -21.46 -1.02
CA SER A 100 2.27 -22.76 -1.51
C SER A 100 3.50 -23.14 -0.70
N SER A 101 3.31 -23.39 0.60
CA SER A 101 4.32 -24.04 1.43
C SER A 101 4.28 -25.55 1.17
N LEU A 102 4.44 -25.98 -0.08
CA LEU A 102 4.62 -27.38 -0.48
C LEU A 102 5.33 -27.42 -1.84
N ALA A 103 6.63 -27.13 -1.86
CA ALA A 103 7.55 -27.61 -2.90
C ALA A 103 9.00 -27.31 -2.49
N THR A 104 9.45 -27.88 -1.38
CA THR A 104 10.87 -28.16 -1.18
C THR A 104 10.91 -29.57 -0.60
N TRP A 105 11.83 -30.37 -1.11
CA TRP A 105 12.02 -31.81 -0.88
C TRP A 105 11.16 -32.72 -1.74
N LEU A 106 11.65 -33.04 -2.94
CA LEU A 106 11.73 -34.41 -3.49
C LEU A 106 12.49 -34.37 -4.84
N THR A 107 13.83 -34.40 -4.76
CA THR A 107 14.71 -35.13 -5.69
C THR A 107 16.08 -35.20 -5.03
N GLY A 108 16.21 -36.16 -4.11
CA GLY A 108 17.47 -36.85 -3.86
C GLY A 108 17.49 -38.13 -4.69
#